data_AF-A0A961WRP4-F1
#
_entry.id   AF-A0A961WRP4-F1
#
_cell.length_a   1.000
_cell.length_b   1.000
_cell.length_c   1.000
_cell.angle_alpha   90.00
_cell.angle_beta   90.00
_cell.angle_gamma   90.00
#
_symmetry.space_group_name_H-M   'P 1'
#
loop_
_entity.id
_entity.type
_entity.pdbx_description
1 polymer ?
#
loop_
_entity_poly.entity_id
_entity_poly.type
_entity_poly.pdbx_seq_one_letter_code
_entity_poly.pdbx_strand_id
1 'polypeptide(L)'
;MFEGVLYFVLGFLASALIALMISPAIWNRAVVLTKRRIESSVPLTLNEVQADKDQLRAEFAMSTRRLEMSVEELQDKASRQVIEINRKRDELAKLAEESREKIRMVEELESRSADLRAKLSQREEQLASTGKELEQTRARLDAKAHEFEEMQRKFHEAKAEADSRRIELVAKQTNLDEYTDRAGSVEAERAQLQEEANALRAGIARLESEIASAEKRQRDTEDRLARTTKLNTELEERLQGAERNVNQMRSSSQTEDDSSNELTRMLMDERKKTTKLEADLAKATLRMEAILSDASNENVSKAMTVLNREKADLRKELKAIEKERDALQKHLSDANLKGSAEWESERRENAVLRERINDLAAQVTAMTAAIEGEDSPIHDILRQAEKGKAEEGGNTLADRVRALQETARIKQAN
;
A
#
# COMPACT_ATOMS: atom_id res chain seq x y z
N MET A 1 90.02 191.59 -6.02
CA MET A 1 89.03 190.53 -6.33
C MET A 1 89.02 190.10 -7.81
N PHE A 2 89.61 190.85 -8.76
CA PHE A 2 89.61 190.48 -10.18
C PHE A 2 90.66 189.43 -10.58
N GLU A 3 91.75 189.29 -9.84
CA GLU A 3 92.85 188.38 -10.18
C GLU A 3 92.45 186.89 -10.12
N GLY A 4 91.66 186.48 -9.13
CA GLY A 4 91.21 185.09 -8.98
C GLY A 4 90.24 184.63 -10.09
N VAL A 5 89.41 185.55 -10.60
CA VAL A 5 88.48 185.25 -11.71
C VAL A 5 89.25 185.00 -13.01
N LEU A 6 90.33 185.75 -13.26
CA LEU A 6 91.15 185.60 -14.45
C LEU A 6 91.86 184.23 -14.48
N TYR A 7 92.45 183.78 -13.37
CA TYR A 7 93.07 182.45 -13.28
C TYR A 7 92.05 181.32 -13.44
N PHE A 8 90.83 181.50 -12.94
CA PHE A 8 89.76 180.52 -13.12
C PHE A 8 89.32 180.41 -14.60
N VAL A 9 89.11 181.54 -15.28
CA VAL A 9 88.75 181.56 -16.71
C VAL A 9 89.89 181.00 -17.57
N LEU A 10 91.15 181.36 -17.27
CA LEU A 10 92.32 180.83 -17.98
C LEU A 10 92.46 179.31 -17.76
N GLY A 11 92.28 178.83 -16.53
CA GLY A 11 92.30 177.40 -16.22
C GLY A 11 91.16 176.63 -16.88
N PHE A 12 89.96 177.22 -16.96
CA PHE A 12 88.83 176.64 -17.68
C PHE A 12 89.09 176.57 -19.18
N LEU A 13 89.62 177.64 -19.79
CA LEU A 13 89.98 177.67 -21.20
C LEU A 13 91.08 176.66 -21.53
N ALA A 14 92.10 176.54 -20.68
CA ALA A 14 93.16 175.55 -20.85
C ALA A 14 92.61 174.10 -20.75
N SER A 15 91.72 173.84 -19.79
CA SER A 15 91.09 172.53 -19.62
C SER A 15 90.16 172.19 -20.80
N ALA A 16 89.39 173.17 -21.28
CA ALA A 16 88.53 173.02 -22.44
C ALA A 16 89.36 172.73 -23.71
N LEU A 17 90.50 173.39 -23.88
CA LEU A 17 91.39 173.17 -25.01
C LEU A 17 92.01 171.77 -25.00
N ILE A 18 92.43 171.27 -23.82
CA ILE A 18 92.90 169.89 -23.65
C ILE A 18 91.77 168.89 -23.93
N ALA A 19 90.55 169.13 -23.43
CA ALA A 19 89.40 168.26 -23.68
C ALA A 19 89.05 168.19 -25.18
N LEU A 20 89.12 169.31 -25.88
CA LEU A 20 88.86 169.40 -27.32
C LEU A 20 89.94 168.67 -28.13
N MET A 21 91.18 168.67 -27.65
CA MET A 21 92.28 167.92 -28.28
C MET A 21 92.16 166.40 -28.08
N ILE A 22 91.62 165.94 -26.95
CA ILE A 22 91.47 164.50 -26.63
C ILE A 22 90.18 163.92 -27.22
N SER A 23 89.11 164.70 -27.35
CA SER A 23 87.80 164.24 -27.84
C SER A 23 87.85 163.44 -29.17
N PRO A 24 88.60 163.86 -30.20
CA PRO A 24 88.71 163.11 -31.45
C PRO A 24 89.35 161.71 -31.27
N ALA A 25 90.31 161.57 -30.37
CA ALA A 25 91.02 160.30 -30.15
C ALA A 25 90.11 159.25 -29.48
N ILE A 26 89.30 159.68 -28.50
CA ILE A 26 88.34 158.81 -27.83
C ILE A 26 87.24 158.36 -28.83
N TRP A 27 86.72 159.30 -29.64
CA TRP A 27 85.71 158.99 -30.65
C TRP A 27 86.22 157.98 -31.69
N ASN A 28 87.42 158.19 -32.24
CA ASN A 28 88.01 157.28 -33.22
C ASN A 28 88.20 155.86 -32.66
N ARG A 29 88.62 155.74 -31.40
CA ARG A 29 88.78 154.44 -30.74
C ARG A 29 87.45 153.73 -30.49
N ALA A 30 86.41 154.48 -30.10
CA ALA A 30 85.06 153.94 -29.93
C ALA A 30 84.51 153.38 -31.25
N VAL A 31 84.68 154.11 -32.36
CA VAL A 31 84.24 153.69 -33.70
C VAL A 31 84.94 152.42 -34.17
N VAL A 32 86.25 152.27 -33.93
CA VAL A 32 86.99 151.05 -34.33
C VAL A 32 86.50 149.82 -33.57
N LEU A 33 86.23 149.95 -32.26
CA LEU A 33 85.76 148.83 -31.45
C LEU A 33 84.33 148.40 -31.84
N THR A 34 83.43 149.36 -32.10
CA THR A 34 82.07 149.04 -32.57
C THR A 34 82.10 148.46 -33.98
N LYS A 35 82.94 149.01 -34.88
CA LYS A 35 83.12 148.47 -36.23
C LYS A 35 83.62 147.02 -36.20
N ARG A 36 84.68 146.72 -35.43
CA ARG A 36 85.20 145.34 -35.30
C ARG A 36 84.18 144.36 -34.72
N ARG A 37 83.37 144.79 -33.75
CA ARG A 37 82.33 143.95 -33.14
C ARG A 37 81.20 143.63 -34.14
N ILE A 38 80.82 144.61 -34.95
CA ILE A 38 79.83 144.43 -36.02
C ILE A 38 80.40 143.55 -37.13
N GLU A 39 81.65 143.79 -37.55
CA GLU A 39 82.38 143.00 -38.55
C GLU A 39 82.48 141.50 -38.17
N SER A 40 82.58 141.15 -36.89
CA SER A 40 82.58 139.74 -36.45
C SER A 40 81.19 139.09 -36.34
N SER A 41 80.13 139.88 -36.40
CA SER A 41 78.75 139.40 -36.17
C SER A 41 77.87 139.47 -37.41
N VAL A 42 78.32 140.19 -38.44
CA VAL A 42 77.59 140.42 -39.68
C VAL A 42 78.47 139.95 -40.83
N PRO A 43 77.98 139.04 -41.70
CA PRO A 43 78.72 138.62 -42.87
C PRO A 43 78.83 139.81 -43.83
N LEU A 44 80.07 140.26 -44.08
CA LEU A 44 80.34 141.44 -44.93
C LEU A 44 80.82 141.05 -46.33
N THR A 45 81.17 139.77 -46.56
CA THR A 45 81.61 139.28 -47.86
C THR A 45 80.53 138.42 -48.53
N LEU A 46 80.37 138.57 -49.85
CA LEU A 46 79.41 137.80 -50.62
C LEU A 46 79.66 136.28 -50.55
N ASN A 47 80.92 135.87 -50.40
CA ASN A 47 81.31 134.46 -50.31
C ASN A 47 80.90 133.81 -48.98
N GLU A 48 81.01 134.52 -47.85
CA GLU A 48 80.56 134.02 -46.54
C GLU A 48 79.03 133.87 -46.50
N VAL A 49 78.29 134.82 -47.08
CA VAL A 49 76.81 134.71 -47.21
C VAL A 49 76.42 133.51 -48.09
N GLN A 50 77.18 133.22 -49.14
CA GLN A 50 76.96 132.04 -49.97
C GLN A 50 77.28 130.74 -49.23
N ALA A 51 78.36 130.70 -48.45
CA ALA A 51 78.72 129.56 -47.63
C ALA A 51 77.67 129.26 -46.55
N ASP A 52 77.17 130.27 -45.83
CA ASP A 52 76.10 130.10 -44.85
C ASP A 52 74.80 129.62 -45.51
N LYS A 53 74.49 130.14 -46.70
CA LYS A 53 73.31 129.71 -47.47
C LYS A 53 73.43 128.26 -47.91
N ASP A 54 74.60 127.84 -48.39
CA ASP A 54 74.82 126.46 -48.81
C ASP A 54 74.96 125.51 -47.62
N GLN A 55 75.48 125.95 -46.48
CA GLN A 55 75.44 125.23 -45.20
C GLN A 55 74.00 125.01 -44.75
N LEU A 56 73.16 126.06 -44.71
CA LEU A 56 71.75 125.93 -44.36
C LEU A 56 71.02 125.01 -45.33
N ARG A 57 71.29 125.10 -46.65
CA ARG A 57 70.74 124.16 -47.63
C ARG A 57 71.16 122.72 -47.36
N ALA A 58 72.41 122.48 -46.97
CA ALA A 58 72.90 121.16 -46.62
C ALA A 58 72.26 120.64 -45.32
N GLU A 59 72.12 121.48 -44.30
CA GLU A 59 71.46 121.13 -43.04
C GLU A 59 69.97 120.81 -43.26
N PHE A 60 69.27 121.62 -44.05
CA PHE A 60 67.89 121.33 -44.44
C PHE A 60 67.80 120.05 -45.27
N ALA A 61 68.67 119.86 -46.28
CA ALA A 61 68.67 118.64 -47.08
C ALA A 61 68.97 117.38 -46.24
N MET A 62 69.93 117.45 -45.31
CA MET A 62 70.29 116.34 -44.42
C MET A 62 69.19 116.05 -43.38
N SER A 63 68.58 117.08 -42.80
CA SER A 63 67.47 116.91 -41.85
C SER A 63 66.21 116.38 -42.54
N THR A 64 65.89 116.86 -43.74
CA THR A 64 64.82 116.30 -44.59
C THR A 64 65.12 114.86 -44.93
N ARG A 65 66.35 114.51 -45.39
CA ARG A 65 66.71 113.13 -45.69
C ARG A 65 66.66 112.22 -44.46
N ARG A 66 67.10 112.71 -43.29
CA ARG A 66 67.02 111.96 -42.02
C ARG A 66 65.57 111.73 -41.61
N LEU A 67 64.70 112.73 -41.79
CA LEU A 67 63.28 112.60 -41.55
C LEU A 67 62.65 111.58 -42.50
N GLU A 68 62.90 111.67 -43.80
CA GLU A 68 62.44 110.70 -44.80
C GLU A 68 62.86 109.27 -44.44
N MET A 69 64.13 109.04 -44.10
CA MET A 69 64.61 107.72 -43.67
C MET A 69 63.92 107.25 -42.39
N SER A 70 63.65 108.15 -41.42
CA SER A 70 62.92 107.78 -40.20
C SER A 70 61.45 107.45 -40.47
N VAL A 71 60.81 108.14 -41.40
CA VAL A 71 59.44 107.85 -41.84
C VAL A 71 59.37 106.51 -42.55
N GLU A 72 60.34 106.23 -43.43
CA GLU A 72 60.47 104.94 -44.11
C GLU A 72 60.70 103.79 -43.11
N GLU A 73 61.60 103.97 -42.12
CA GLU A 73 61.84 102.97 -41.07
C GLU A 73 60.59 102.72 -40.20
N LEU A 74 59.86 103.79 -39.84
CA LEU A 74 58.61 103.67 -39.09
C LEU A 74 57.51 103.01 -39.92
N GLN A 75 57.44 103.32 -41.21
CA GLN A 75 56.49 102.70 -42.14
C GLN A 75 56.79 101.20 -42.28
N ASP A 76 58.06 100.82 -42.45
CA ASP A 76 58.49 99.42 -42.49
C ASP A 76 58.14 98.67 -41.19
N LYS A 77 58.39 99.28 -40.02
CA LYS A 77 58.00 98.71 -38.73
C LYS A 77 56.49 98.56 -38.60
N ALA A 78 55.72 99.57 -39.01
CA ALA A 78 54.27 99.52 -38.99
C ALA A 78 53.73 98.41 -39.91
N SER A 79 54.27 98.27 -41.13
CA SER A 79 53.91 97.19 -42.06
C SER A 79 54.23 95.81 -41.48
N ARG A 80 55.40 95.63 -40.85
CA ARG A 80 55.75 94.38 -40.16
C ARG A 80 54.79 94.08 -39.00
N GLN A 81 54.48 95.07 -38.17
CA GLN A 81 53.54 94.91 -37.06
C GLN A 81 52.12 94.56 -37.55
N VAL A 82 51.65 95.15 -38.65
CA VAL A 82 50.35 94.80 -39.25
C VAL A 82 50.33 93.33 -39.69
N ILE A 83 51.40 92.84 -40.31
CA ILE A 83 51.53 91.43 -40.71
C ILE A 83 51.52 90.52 -39.47
N GLU A 84 52.27 90.86 -38.42
CA GLU A 84 52.29 90.09 -37.17
C GLU A 84 50.93 90.09 -36.47
N ILE A 85 50.24 91.22 -36.40
CA ILE A 85 48.89 91.33 -35.85
C ILE A 85 47.92 90.46 -36.64
N ASN A 86 47.98 90.47 -37.97
CA ASN A 86 47.12 89.63 -38.79
C ASN A 86 47.41 88.14 -38.58
N ARG A 87 48.68 87.74 -38.53
CA ARG A 87 49.07 86.36 -38.20
C ARG A 87 48.56 85.93 -36.82
N LYS A 88 48.68 86.80 -35.81
CA LYS A 88 48.18 86.53 -34.47
C LYS A 88 46.65 86.48 -34.41
N ARG A 89 45.96 87.29 -35.20
CA ARG A 89 44.50 87.22 -35.36
C ARG A 89 44.07 85.89 -35.99
N ASP A 90 44.78 85.42 -37.00
CA ASP A 90 44.50 84.13 -37.63
C ASP A 90 44.75 82.96 -36.66
N GLU A 91 45.85 83.01 -35.90
CA GLU A 91 46.14 82.04 -34.83
C GLU A 91 45.02 82.06 -33.75
N LEU A 92 44.61 83.24 -33.29
CA LEU A 92 43.50 83.38 -32.34
C LEU A 92 42.18 82.86 -32.89
N ALA A 93 41.89 83.09 -34.17
CA ALA A 93 40.68 82.58 -34.82
C ALA A 93 40.67 81.04 -34.85
N LYS A 94 41.82 80.41 -35.17
CA LYS A 94 41.96 78.94 -35.14
C LYS A 94 41.78 78.39 -33.72
N LEU A 95 42.45 78.98 -32.73
CA LEU A 95 42.31 78.56 -31.33
C LEU A 95 40.87 78.74 -30.81
N ALA A 96 40.20 79.81 -31.22
CA ALA A 96 38.80 80.05 -30.85
C ALA A 96 37.88 78.98 -31.44
N GLU A 97 38.11 78.54 -32.68
CA GLU A 97 37.33 77.46 -33.29
C GLU A 97 37.59 76.11 -32.63
N GLU A 98 38.86 75.75 -32.38
CA GLU A 98 39.21 74.54 -31.62
C GLU A 98 38.58 74.54 -30.22
N SER A 99 38.53 75.70 -29.56
CA SER A 99 37.88 75.83 -28.25
C SER A 99 36.38 75.59 -28.34
N ARG A 100 35.71 76.16 -29.37
CA ARG A 100 34.27 75.92 -29.60
C ARG A 100 33.98 74.45 -29.91
N GLU A 101 34.80 73.80 -30.72
CA GLU A 101 34.66 72.37 -31.02
C GLU A 101 34.82 71.53 -29.75
N LYS A 102 35.82 71.83 -28.91
CA LYS A 102 36.00 71.16 -27.61
C LYS A 102 34.84 71.40 -26.67
N ILE A 103 34.29 72.61 -26.60
CA ILE A 103 33.11 72.93 -25.78
C ILE A 103 31.91 72.09 -26.25
N ARG A 104 31.65 72.03 -27.56
CA ARG A 104 30.58 71.17 -28.11
C ARG A 104 30.78 69.70 -27.77
N MET A 105 32.02 69.19 -27.86
CA MET A 105 32.34 67.81 -27.49
C MET A 105 32.11 67.56 -25.99
N VAL A 106 32.44 68.51 -25.12
CA VAL A 106 32.18 68.42 -23.69
C VAL A 106 30.68 68.40 -23.43
N GLU A 107 29.90 69.28 -24.05
CA GLU A 107 28.43 69.30 -23.93
C GLU A 107 27.79 67.99 -24.39
N GLU A 108 28.27 67.40 -25.50
CA GLU A 108 27.82 66.09 -25.97
C GLU A 108 28.15 64.97 -24.98
N LEU A 109 29.38 64.94 -24.45
CA LEU A 109 29.81 63.96 -23.46
C LEU A 109 29.05 64.11 -22.14
N GLU A 110 28.76 65.33 -21.70
CA GLU A 110 27.96 65.61 -20.51
C GLU A 110 26.52 65.14 -20.69
N SER A 111 25.89 65.43 -21.84
CA SER A 111 24.56 64.92 -22.20
C SER A 111 24.54 63.39 -22.22
N ARG A 112 25.51 62.76 -22.89
CA ARG A 112 25.62 61.30 -22.91
C ARG A 112 25.85 60.70 -21.52
N SER A 113 26.62 61.38 -20.67
CA SER A 113 26.83 60.94 -19.28
C SER A 113 25.55 61.08 -18.46
N ALA A 114 24.75 62.13 -18.67
CA ALA A 114 23.46 62.30 -18.01
C ALA A 114 22.47 61.21 -18.43
N ASP A 115 22.38 60.92 -19.74
CA ASP A 115 21.54 59.85 -20.29
C ASP A 115 21.93 58.47 -19.74
N LEU A 116 23.24 58.18 -19.66
CA LEU A 116 23.73 56.92 -19.10
C LEU A 116 23.43 56.81 -17.60
N ARG A 117 23.57 57.89 -16.83
CA ARG A 117 23.18 57.90 -15.41
C ARG A 117 21.67 57.69 -15.22
N ALA A 118 20.84 58.30 -16.05
CA ALA A 118 19.40 58.10 -16.03
C ALA A 118 19.02 56.64 -16.36
N LYS A 119 19.65 56.06 -17.39
CA LYS A 119 19.47 54.64 -17.74
C LYS A 119 19.94 53.71 -16.63
N LEU A 120 21.05 54.02 -15.98
CA LEU A 120 21.57 53.22 -14.86
C LEU A 120 20.61 53.25 -13.68
N SER A 121 20.15 54.44 -13.27
CA SER A 121 19.15 54.59 -12.20
C SER A 121 17.85 53.86 -12.52
N GLN A 122 17.34 53.95 -13.76
CA GLN A 122 16.16 53.19 -14.19
C GLN A 122 16.38 51.67 -14.07
N ARG A 123 17.57 51.18 -14.45
CA ARG A 123 17.90 49.75 -14.35
C ARG A 123 18.07 49.29 -12.91
N GLU A 124 18.65 50.11 -12.04
CA GLU A 124 18.73 49.85 -10.61
C GLU A 124 17.34 49.76 -9.97
N GLU A 125 16.42 50.65 -10.34
CA GLU A 125 15.03 50.59 -9.87
C GLU A 125 14.30 49.33 -10.37
N GLN A 126 14.50 48.95 -11.64
CA GLN A 126 13.98 47.70 -12.21
C GLN A 126 14.58 46.45 -11.52
N LEU A 127 15.88 46.47 -11.20
CA LEU A 127 16.51 45.38 -10.45
C LEU A 127 15.99 45.30 -9.02
N ALA A 128 15.74 46.44 -8.37
CA ALA A 128 15.14 46.48 -7.05
C ALA A 128 13.69 45.97 -7.05
N SER A 129 12.89 46.34 -8.05
CA SER A 129 11.50 45.86 -8.16
C SER A 129 11.44 44.36 -8.46
N THR A 130 12.19 43.89 -9.45
CA THR A 130 12.27 42.45 -9.78
C THR A 130 12.88 41.64 -8.63
N GLY A 131 13.83 42.19 -7.88
CA GLY A 131 14.35 41.58 -6.66
C GLY A 131 13.27 41.38 -5.59
N LYS A 132 12.42 42.40 -5.36
CA LYS A 132 11.27 42.29 -4.44
C LYS A 132 10.24 41.28 -4.92
N GLU A 133 9.93 41.26 -6.22
CA GLU A 133 9.01 40.27 -6.80
C GLU A 133 9.56 38.84 -6.67
N LEU A 134 10.86 38.65 -6.87
CA LEU A 134 11.53 37.37 -6.68
C LEU A 134 11.48 36.91 -5.22
N GLU A 135 11.71 37.81 -4.27
CA GLU A 135 11.61 37.51 -2.84
C GLU A 135 10.17 37.14 -2.43
N GLN A 136 9.18 37.88 -2.93
CA GLN A 136 7.76 37.58 -2.70
C GLN A 136 7.35 36.23 -3.30
N THR A 137 7.82 35.91 -4.51
CA THR A 137 7.52 34.62 -5.16
C THR A 137 8.20 33.47 -4.46
N ARG A 138 9.44 33.63 -3.97
CA ARG A 138 10.11 32.65 -3.10
C ARG A 138 9.33 32.42 -1.81
N ALA A 139 8.95 33.49 -1.10
CA ALA A 139 8.16 33.37 0.12
C ALA A 139 6.80 32.67 -0.12
N ARG A 140 6.14 32.93 -1.26
CA ARG A 140 4.92 32.21 -1.67
C ARG A 140 5.19 30.73 -1.96
N LEU A 141 6.31 30.41 -2.60
CA LEU A 141 6.69 29.04 -2.89
C LEU A 141 6.99 28.26 -1.61
N ASP A 142 7.70 28.86 -0.66
CA ASP A 142 7.99 28.26 0.65
C ASP A 142 6.70 28.04 1.45
N ALA A 143 5.77 29.01 1.44
CA ALA A 143 4.46 28.83 2.04
C ALA A 143 3.67 27.68 1.39
N LYS A 144 3.72 27.55 0.05
CA LYS A 144 3.08 26.43 -0.67
C LYS A 144 3.75 25.09 -0.39
N ALA A 145 5.07 25.06 -0.21
CA ALA A 145 5.79 23.86 0.20
C ALA A 145 5.33 23.39 1.58
N HIS A 146 5.22 24.30 2.55
CA HIS A 146 4.70 23.98 3.88
C HIS A 146 3.23 23.53 3.84
N GLU A 147 2.37 24.19 3.07
CA GLU A 147 0.98 23.74 2.88
C GLU A 147 0.93 22.33 2.28
N PHE A 148 1.84 22.01 1.35
CA PHE A 148 1.92 20.68 0.75
C PHE A 148 2.41 19.63 1.75
N GLU A 149 3.42 19.92 2.55
CA GLU A 149 3.89 19.05 3.63
C GLU A 149 2.78 18.77 4.66
N GLU A 150 2.02 19.80 5.06
CA GLU A 150 0.87 19.63 5.94
C GLU A 150 -0.23 18.79 5.32
N MET A 151 -0.53 19.00 4.03
CA MET A 151 -1.52 18.22 3.29
C MET A 151 -1.07 16.75 3.16
N GLN A 152 0.21 16.51 2.89
CA GLN A 152 0.78 15.17 2.86
C GLN A 152 0.68 14.49 4.23
N ARG A 153 0.98 15.20 5.32
CA ARG A 153 0.82 14.66 6.68
C ARG A 153 -0.64 14.27 6.95
N LYS A 154 -1.59 15.15 6.65
CA LYS A 154 -3.03 14.88 6.79
C LYS A 154 -3.47 13.70 5.91
N PHE A 155 -2.95 13.60 4.69
CA PHE A 155 -3.24 12.48 3.79
C PHE A 155 -2.71 11.15 4.34
N HIS A 156 -1.48 11.13 4.86
CA HIS A 156 -0.90 9.94 5.47
C HIS A 156 -1.65 9.52 6.74
N GLU A 157 -2.06 10.48 7.57
CA GLU A 157 -2.89 10.22 8.75
C GLU A 157 -4.27 9.66 8.36
N ALA A 158 -4.97 10.29 7.42
CA ALA A 158 -6.26 9.79 6.92
C ALA A 158 -6.13 8.41 6.26
N LYS A 159 -5.03 8.13 5.56
CA LYS A 159 -4.74 6.82 5.00
C LYS A 159 -4.53 5.79 6.10
N ALA A 160 -3.73 6.09 7.12
CA ALA A 160 -3.51 5.20 8.26
C ALA A 160 -4.83 4.93 9.01
N GLU A 161 -5.68 5.94 9.17
CA GLU A 161 -7.01 5.77 9.76
C GLU A 161 -7.92 4.88 8.89
N ALA A 162 -7.89 5.06 7.56
CA ALA A 162 -8.64 4.22 6.63
C ALA A 162 -8.16 2.75 6.67
N ASP A 163 -6.85 2.52 6.74
CA ASP A 163 -6.28 1.17 6.88
C ASP A 163 -6.67 0.56 8.23
N SER A 164 -6.64 1.32 9.33
CA SER A 164 -7.12 0.88 10.64
C SER A 164 -8.60 0.49 10.61
N ARG A 165 -9.46 1.34 10.05
CA ARG A 165 -10.90 1.04 9.88
C ARG A 165 -11.12 -0.18 8.99
N ARG A 166 -10.30 -0.39 7.97
CA ARG A 166 -10.36 -1.58 7.11
C ARG A 166 -10.02 -2.85 7.90
N ILE A 167 -8.99 -2.81 8.74
CA ILE A 167 -8.64 -3.93 9.63
C ILE A 167 -9.80 -4.21 10.60
N GLU A 168 -10.39 -3.18 11.21
CA GLU A 168 -11.55 -3.33 12.08
C GLU A 168 -12.76 -3.92 11.35
N LEU A 169 -13.03 -3.49 10.12
CA LEU A 169 -14.11 -4.05 9.31
C LEU A 169 -13.86 -5.52 8.97
N VAL A 170 -12.63 -5.90 8.62
CA VAL A 170 -12.28 -7.31 8.38
C VAL A 170 -12.44 -8.13 9.66
N ALA A 171 -11.99 -7.63 10.82
CA ALA A 171 -12.18 -8.31 12.10
C ALA A 171 -13.67 -8.46 12.43
N LYS A 172 -14.49 -7.42 12.22
CA LYS A 172 -15.95 -7.50 12.39
C LYS A 172 -16.59 -8.47 11.41
N GLN A 173 -16.12 -8.55 10.16
CA GLN A 173 -16.59 -9.51 9.17
C GLN A 173 -16.28 -10.94 9.62
N THR A 174 -15.05 -11.22 10.08
CA THR A 174 -14.67 -12.53 10.61
C THR A 174 -15.51 -12.91 11.83
N ASN A 175 -15.78 -11.97 12.73
CA ASN A 175 -16.68 -12.22 13.87
C ASN A 175 -18.12 -12.52 13.41
N LEU A 176 -18.61 -11.84 12.37
CA LEU A 176 -19.92 -12.15 11.78
C LEU A 176 -19.94 -13.53 11.13
N ASP A 177 -18.88 -13.92 10.43
CA ASP A 177 -18.74 -15.25 9.84
C ASP A 177 -18.72 -16.32 10.96
N GLU A 178 -17.96 -16.10 12.04
CA GLU A 178 -17.96 -16.99 13.22
C GLU A 178 -19.35 -17.08 13.88
N TYR A 179 -20.05 -15.96 14.07
CA TYR A 179 -21.42 -15.97 14.59
C TYR A 179 -22.39 -16.67 13.65
N THR A 180 -22.19 -16.57 12.34
CA THR A 180 -23.01 -17.25 11.33
C THR A 180 -22.76 -18.76 11.36
N ASP A 181 -21.50 -19.19 11.42
CA ASP A 181 -21.14 -20.60 11.57
C ASP A 181 -21.70 -21.18 12.88
N ARG A 182 -21.61 -20.42 13.98
CA ARG A 182 -22.16 -20.83 15.28
C ARG A 182 -23.70 -20.85 15.28
N ALA A 183 -24.35 -19.92 14.60
CA ALA A 183 -25.79 -19.97 14.39
C ALA A 183 -26.17 -21.23 13.58
N GLY A 184 -25.42 -21.53 12.51
CA GLY A 184 -25.60 -22.75 11.73
C GLY A 184 -25.37 -24.04 12.54
N SER A 185 -24.36 -24.08 13.40
CA SER A 185 -24.12 -25.24 14.27
C SER A 185 -25.24 -25.43 15.29
N VAL A 186 -25.73 -24.35 15.89
CA VAL A 186 -26.87 -24.38 16.83
C VAL A 186 -28.15 -24.78 16.10
N GLU A 187 -28.36 -24.30 14.87
CA GLU A 187 -29.50 -24.73 14.04
C GLU A 187 -29.42 -26.21 13.68
N ALA A 188 -28.24 -26.73 13.38
CA ALA A 188 -28.00 -28.15 13.13
C ALA A 188 -28.24 -29.01 14.39
N GLU A 189 -27.72 -28.59 15.56
CA GLU A 189 -28.01 -29.23 16.85
C GLU A 189 -29.52 -29.21 17.15
N ARG A 190 -30.19 -28.08 16.88
CA ARG A 190 -31.65 -27.98 17.05
C ARG A 190 -32.39 -28.93 16.12
N ALA A 191 -31.95 -29.07 14.87
CA ALA A 191 -32.53 -30.01 13.91
C ALA A 191 -32.33 -31.47 14.36
N GLN A 192 -31.13 -31.82 14.83
CA GLN A 192 -30.83 -33.15 15.39
C GLN A 192 -31.69 -33.45 16.62
N LEU A 193 -31.75 -32.55 17.61
CA LEU A 193 -32.60 -32.70 18.79
C LEU A 193 -34.08 -32.79 18.42
N GLN A 194 -34.52 -32.05 17.39
CA GLN A 194 -35.90 -32.14 16.89
C GLN A 194 -36.17 -33.50 16.24
N GLU A 195 -35.21 -34.05 15.48
CA GLU A 195 -35.30 -35.37 14.88
C GLU A 195 -35.30 -36.47 15.94
N GLU A 196 -34.41 -36.38 16.94
CA GLU A 196 -34.41 -37.25 18.12
C GLU A 196 -35.73 -37.16 18.89
N ALA A 197 -36.25 -35.95 19.13
CA ALA A 197 -37.54 -35.77 19.78
C ALA A 197 -38.69 -36.38 18.96
N ASN A 198 -38.66 -36.29 17.63
CA ASN A 198 -39.63 -36.92 16.75
C ASN A 198 -39.49 -38.46 16.74
N ALA A 199 -38.26 -38.98 16.75
CA ALA A 199 -37.99 -40.41 16.84
C ALA A 199 -38.45 -40.99 18.19
N LEU A 200 -38.18 -40.28 19.29
CA LEU A 200 -38.68 -40.61 20.62
C LEU A 200 -40.20 -40.55 20.68
N ARG A 201 -40.84 -39.52 20.12
CA ARG A 201 -42.31 -39.44 20.02
C ARG A 201 -42.88 -40.60 19.20
N ALA A 202 -42.27 -40.96 18.08
CA ALA A 202 -42.68 -42.10 17.27
C ALA A 202 -42.48 -43.43 18.03
N GLY A 203 -41.39 -43.55 18.80
CA GLY A 203 -41.12 -44.68 19.69
C GLY A 203 -42.16 -44.80 20.80
N ILE A 204 -42.49 -43.70 21.48
CA ILE A 204 -43.57 -43.62 22.48
C ILE A 204 -44.89 -44.04 21.85
N ALA A 205 -45.26 -43.52 20.68
CA ALA A 205 -46.50 -43.90 20.00
C ALA A 205 -46.54 -45.39 19.62
N ARG A 206 -45.41 -45.99 19.23
CA ARG A 206 -45.31 -47.44 19.00
C ARG A 206 -45.49 -48.22 20.30
N LEU A 207 -44.81 -47.84 21.38
CA LEU A 207 -44.94 -48.47 22.69
C LEU A 207 -46.37 -48.34 23.23
N GLU A 208 -47.01 -47.18 23.09
CA GLU A 208 -48.42 -46.98 23.45
C GLU A 208 -49.35 -47.88 22.62
N SER A 209 -49.07 -48.06 21.33
CA SER A 209 -49.82 -49.00 20.48
C SER A 209 -49.61 -50.46 20.87
N GLU A 210 -48.36 -50.84 21.20
CA GLU A 210 -48.03 -52.17 21.71
C GLU A 210 -48.71 -52.44 23.05
N ILE A 211 -48.66 -51.49 23.98
CA ILE A 211 -49.37 -51.53 25.26
C ILE A 211 -50.87 -51.66 25.02
N ALA A 212 -51.47 -50.83 24.16
CA ALA A 212 -52.90 -50.93 23.84
C ALA A 212 -53.27 -52.30 23.25
N SER A 213 -52.40 -52.87 22.40
CA SER A 213 -52.59 -54.21 21.84
C SER A 213 -52.40 -55.31 22.89
N ALA A 214 -51.47 -55.14 23.83
CA ALA A 214 -51.21 -56.06 24.94
C ALA A 214 -52.34 -56.01 25.96
N GLU A 215 -52.84 -54.82 26.30
CA GLU A 215 -54.04 -54.63 27.12
C GLU A 215 -55.27 -55.25 26.45
N LYS A 216 -55.43 -55.13 25.13
CA LYS A 216 -56.52 -55.80 24.41
C LYS A 216 -56.38 -57.32 24.48
N ARG A 217 -55.17 -57.86 24.27
CA ARG A 217 -54.90 -59.30 24.45
C ARG A 217 -55.16 -59.74 25.89
N GLN A 218 -54.77 -58.93 26.87
CA GLN A 218 -55.02 -59.17 28.29
C GLN A 218 -56.51 -59.21 28.56
N ARG A 219 -57.29 -58.22 28.09
CA ARG A 219 -58.75 -58.22 28.18
C ARG A 219 -59.36 -59.43 27.49
N ASP A 220 -58.91 -59.81 26.31
CA ASP A 220 -59.38 -61.02 25.61
C ASP A 220 -59.06 -62.29 26.40
N THR A 221 -57.90 -62.37 27.05
CA THR A 221 -57.54 -63.49 27.94
C THR A 221 -58.32 -63.47 29.25
N GLU A 222 -58.58 -62.31 29.84
CA GLU A 222 -59.41 -62.13 31.03
C GLU A 222 -60.87 -62.49 30.71
N ASP A 223 -61.39 -62.12 29.54
CA ASP A 223 -62.71 -62.51 29.05
C ASP A 223 -62.79 -64.02 28.80
N ARG A 224 -61.73 -64.63 28.24
CA ARG A 224 -61.64 -66.09 28.11
C ARG A 224 -61.59 -66.76 29.48
N LEU A 225 -60.81 -66.22 30.41
CA LEU A 225 -60.73 -66.69 31.79
C LEU A 225 -62.11 -66.61 32.43
N ALA A 226 -62.79 -65.47 32.33
CA ALA A 226 -64.16 -65.24 32.81
C ALA A 226 -65.18 -66.20 32.19
N ARG A 227 -65.03 -66.55 30.90
CA ARG A 227 -65.87 -67.58 30.25
C ARG A 227 -65.56 -68.98 30.76
N THR A 228 -64.28 -69.33 30.94
CA THR A 228 -63.88 -70.63 31.49
C THR A 228 -64.24 -70.77 32.96
N THR A 229 -64.16 -69.70 33.75
CA THR A 229 -64.61 -69.71 35.14
C THR A 229 -66.13 -69.81 35.20
N LYS A 230 -66.88 -69.12 34.32
CA LYS A 230 -68.33 -69.33 34.19
C LYS A 230 -68.69 -70.76 33.80
N LEU A 231 -68.00 -71.34 32.82
CA LEU A 231 -68.19 -72.74 32.43
C LEU A 231 -67.82 -73.70 33.58
N ASN A 232 -66.76 -73.42 34.33
CA ASN A 232 -66.41 -74.20 35.52
C ASN A 232 -67.46 -74.05 36.62
N THR A 233 -68.00 -72.85 36.89
CA THR A 233 -69.10 -72.70 37.85
C THR A 233 -70.36 -73.41 37.39
N GLU A 234 -70.64 -73.44 36.08
CA GLU A 234 -71.79 -74.16 35.51
C GLU A 234 -71.58 -75.68 35.54
N LEU A 235 -70.33 -76.15 35.39
CA LEU A 235 -69.94 -77.54 35.60
C LEU A 235 -69.96 -77.93 37.08
N GLU A 236 -69.56 -77.04 37.99
CA GLU A 236 -69.66 -77.21 39.44
C GLU A 236 -71.13 -77.24 39.89
N GLU A 237 -72.01 -76.41 39.31
CA GLU A 237 -73.46 -76.47 39.55
C GLU A 237 -74.08 -77.78 39.00
N ARG A 238 -73.61 -78.28 37.85
CA ARG A 238 -74.01 -79.60 37.33
C ARG A 238 -73.50 -80.75 38.20
N LEU A 239 -72.31 -80.63 38.80
CA LEU A 239 -71.77 -81.58 39.76
C LEU A 239 -72.55 -81.54 41.08
N GLN A 240 -72.89 -80.36 41.61
CA GLN A 240 -73.76 -80.22 42.78
C GLN A 240 -75.20 -80.72 42.51
N GLY A 241 -75.69 -80.66 41.27
CA GLY A 241 -76.95 -81.27 40.87
C GLY A 241 -76.90 -82.81 40.84
N ALA A 242 -75.78 -83.39 40.41
CA ALA A 242 -75.55 -84.83 40.43
C ALA A 242 -75.35 -85.38 41.85
N GLU A 243 -74.73 -84.60 42.75
CA GLU A 243 -74.54 -84.98 44.16
C GLU A 243 -75.84 -84.90 44.99
N ARG A 244 -76.77 -84.00 44.65
CA ARG A 244 -78.11 -83.94 45.28
C ARG A 244 -79.01 -85.14 44.94
N ASN A 245 -78.82 -85.76 43.76
CA ASN A 245 -79.57 -86.96 43.35
C ASN A 245 -79.04 -88.27 43.97
N VAL A 246 -77.84 -88.26 44.57
CA VAL A 246 -77.25 -89.43 45.25
C VAL A 246 -77.65 -89.50 46.74
N ASN A 247 -78.11 -88.40 47.35
CA ASN A 247 -78.55 -88.37 48.76
C ASN A 247 -80.08 -88.56 48.96
N GLN A 248 -80.87 -88.78 47.91
CA GLN A 248 -82.33 -88.98 47.98
C GLN A 248 -82.78 -90.43 47.65
N MET A 249 -81.85 -91.39 47.58
CA MET A 249 -82.14 -92.82 47.45
C MET A 249 -81.33 -93.66 48.44
N ARG A 250 -81.40 -93.32 49.73
CA ARG A 250 -80.76 -94.11 50.80
C ARG A 250 -81.53 -94.16 52.12
N SER A 251 -82.84 -93.92 52.09
CA SER A 251 -83.72 -94.08 53.26
C SER A 251 -85.12 -94.60 52.88
N SER A 252 -85.22 -95.88 52.52
CA SER A 252 -86.43 -96.68 52.79
C SER A 252 -86.14 -98.17 52.74
N SER A 253 -86.09 -98.74 53.94
CA SER A 253 -86.48 -100.10 54.37
C SER A 253 -85.54 -101.31 54.19
N GLN A 254 -85.01 -101.76 55.35
CA GLN A 254 -85.02 -103.13 55.91
C GLN A 254 -86.17 -104.03 55.37
N THR A 255 -86.05 -105.35 55.14
CA THR A 255 -85.57 -106.46 56.00
C THR A 255 -85.30 -107.76 55.18
N GLU A 256 -84.37 -108.58 55.71
CA GLU A 256 -84.33 -110.08 55.80
C GLU A 256 -84.34 -111.01 54.56
N ASP A 257 -83.15 -111.59 54.34
CA ASP A 257 -82.75 -113.00 54.36
C ASP A 257 -83.32 -114.12 53.46
N ASP A 258 -82.32 -114.85 52.96
CA ASP A 258 -82.23 -116.24 52.52
C ASP A 258 -82.76 -116.67 51.13
N SER A 259 -81.84 -116.64 50.15
CA SER A 259 -81.57 -117.80 49.28
C SER A 259 -80.22 -117.70 48.55
N SER A 260 -79.59 -118.87 48.40
CA SER A 260 -78.50 -119.21 47.47
C SER A 260 -77.04 -118.99 47.88
N ASN A 261 -76.75 -119.69 48.96
CA ASN A 261 -75.58 -120.53 49.19
C ASN A 261 -75.31 -121.54 48.03
N GLU A 262 -74.85 -121.07 46.86
CA GLU A 262 -74.45 -121.98 45.76
C GLU A 262 -73.12 -121.62 45.06
N LEU A 263 -72.55 -120.44 45.34
CA LEU A 263 -71.22 -120.08 44.79
C LEU A 263 -70.04 -120.46 45.70
N THR A 264 -70.29 -120.82 46.96
CA THR A 264 -69.23 -121.15 47.93
C THR A 264 -68.74 -122.62 47.81
N ARG A 265 -69.35 -123.44 46.94
CA ARG A 265 -68.97 -124.86 46.77
C ARG A 265 -68.16 -125.16 45.50
N MET A 266 -68.21 -124.30 44.48
CA MET A 266 -67.53 -124.55 43.20
C MET A 266 -66.08 -123.99 43.14
N LEU A 267 -65.73 -123.05 44.01
CA LEU A 267 -64.38 -122.44 44.03
C LEU A 267 -63.33 -123.28 44.81
N MET A 268 -63.77 -124.21 45.66
CA MET A 268 -62.90 -125.15 46.38
C MET A 268 -62.55 -126.40 45.57
N ASP A 269 -63.31 -126.71 44.50
CA ASP A 269 -63.08 -127.90 43.66
C ASP A 269 -62.12 -127.62 42.49
N GLU A 270 -62.00 -126.37 42.04
CA GLU A 270 -60.98 -125.96 41.06
C GLU A 270 -59.56 -125.94 41.66
N ARG A 271 -59.41 -125.66 42.97
CA ARG A 271 -58.12 -125.77 43.68
C ARG A 271 -57.61 -127.21 43.84
N LYS A 272 -58.44 -128.23 43.57
CA LYS A 272 -58.04 -129.65 43.53
C LYS A 272 -57.76 -130.16 42.11
N LYS A 273 -58.10 -129.40 41.07
CA LYS A 273 -57.71 -129.72 39.70
C LYS A 273 -56.37 -129.09 39.32
N THR A 274 -55.99 -127.98 39.96
CA THR A 274 -54.65 -127.39 39.81
C THR A 274 -53.53 -128.29 40.33
N THR A 275 -53.78 -129.13 41.33
CA THR A 275 -52.77 -130.10 41.84
C THR A 275 -52.66 -131.38 40.98
N LYS A 276 -53.63 -131.65 40.11
CA LYS A 276 -53.55 -132.74 39.12
C LYS A 276 -52.90 -132.29 37.81
N LEU A 277 -52.95 -131.00 37.47
CA LEU A 277 -52.20 -130.43 36.35
C LEU A 277 -50.74 -130.08 36.73
N GLU A 278 -50.46 -129.83 38.01
CA GLU A 278 -49.10 -129.77 38.57
C GLU A 278 -48.36 -131.14 38.51
N ALA A 279 -49.09 -132.27 38.41
CA ALA A 279 -48.51 -133.60 38.20
C ALA A 279 -48.18 -133.92 36.72
N ASP A 280 -48.86 -133.27 35.77
CA ASP A 280 -48.60 -133.46 34.33
C ASP A 280 -47.59 -132.45 33.76
N LEU A 281 -47.40 -131.28 34.41
CA LEU A 281 -46.40 -130.29 33.99
C LEU A 281 -44.98 -130.62 34.48
N ALA A 282 -44.83 -131.34 35.60
CA ALA A 282 -43.56 -131.98 35.99
C ALA A 282 -43.16 -133.16 35.07
N LYS A 283 -44.09 -133.67 34.25
CA LYS A 283 -43.84 -134.69 33.23
C LYS A 283 -43.55 -134.10 31.84
N ALA A 284 -43.81 -132.79 31.66
CA ALA A 284 -43.54 -132.05 30.42
C ALA A 284 -42.22 -131.25 30.48
N THR A 285 -41.73 -130.90 31.66
CA THR A 285 -40.34 -130.44 31.87
C THR A 285 -39.29 -131.56 31.74
N LEU A 286 -39.72 -132.81 31.59
CA LEU A 286 -38.92 -133.95 31.10
C LEU A 286 -39.03 -134.20 29.58
N ARG A 287 -39.76 -133.37 28.82
CA ARG A 287 -39.80 -133.46 27.35
C ARG A 287 -39.41 -132.19 26.61
N MET A 288 -39.26 -131.08 27.32
CA MET A 288 -38.55 -129.91 26.81
C MET A 288 -37.05 -129.90 27.21
N GLU A 289 -36.50 -131.07 27.54
CA GLU A 289 -35.14 -131.55 27.17
C GLU A 289 -35.17 -132.24 25.78
N ALA A 290 -36.23 -132.03 25.01
CA ALA A 290 -36.21 -132.23 23.58
C ALA A 290 -37.17 -131.23 22.95
N ILE A 291 -36.60 -130.04 22.76
CA ILE A 291 -36.89 -129.13 21.65
C ILE A 291 -37.94 -128.09 22.03
N LEU A 292 -37.42 -127.21 22.90
CA LEU A 292 -37.78 -125.86 23.31
C LEU A 292 -38.47 -125.07 22.18
N SER A 293 -39.76 -125.36 22.05
CA SER A 293 -40.64 -125.06 20.92
C SER A 293 -41.43 -123.77 21.12
N ASP A 294 -40.88 -122.72 20.53
CA ASP A 294 -41.53 -121.80 19.58
C ASP A 294 -42.89 -121.19 19.97
N ALA A 295 -42.80 -119.94 20.42
CA ALA A 295 -43.90 -119.04 20.70
C ALA A 295 -44.38 -118.36 19.40
N SER A 296 -45.56 -118.73 18.89
CA SER A 296 -46.24 -117.93 17.87
C SER A 296 -47.21 -116.96 18.55
N ASN A 297 -46.81 -115.69 18.65
CA ASN A 297 -47.59 -114.65 19.30
C ASN A 297 -48.26 -113.76 18.23
N GLU A 298 -49.52 -114.08 17.93
CA GLU A 298 -50.48 -113.28 17.14
C GLU A 298 -50.70 -111.87 17.74
N ASN A 299 -50.17 -111.60 18.94
CA ASN A 299 -50.13 -110.27 19.56
C ASN A 299 -48.96 -109.35 19.11
N VAL A 300 -48.01 -109.83 18.29
CA VAL A 300 -46.91 -108.99 17.76
C VAL A 300 -47.36 -108.07 16.62
N SER A 301 -48.36 -108.50 15.83
CA SER A 301 -48.88 -107.73 14.69
C SER A 301 -49.59 -106.43 15.10
N LYS A 302 -50.33 -106.43 16.21
CA LYS A 302 -51.03 -105.22 16.70
C LYS A 302 -50.10 -104.20 17.37
N ALA A 303 -49.03 -104.65 18.04
CA ALA A 303 -48.04 -103.75 18.63
C ALA A 303 -47.15 -103.06 17.56
N MET A 304 -46.83 -103.78 16.47
CA MET A 304 -45.98 -103.27 15.38
C MET A 304 -46.65 -102.17 14.52
N THR A 305 -47.98 -102.11 14.48
CA THR A 305 -48.72 -101.10 13.70
C THR A 305 -48.87 -99.75 14.44
N VAL A 306 -48.91 -99.77 15.78
CA VAL A 306 -48.92 -98.54 16.60
C VAL A 306 -47.54 -97.87 16.59
N LEU A 307 -46.47 -98.65 16.74
CA LEU A 307 -45.08 -98.13 16.75
C LEU A 307 -44.66 -97.49 15.41
N ASN A 308 -45.15 -98.02 14.28
CA ASN A 308 -44.85 -97.46 12.96
C ASN A 308 -45.57 -96.13 12.70
N ARG A 309 -46.69 -95.86 13.37
CA ARG A 309 -47.44 -94.61 13.27
C ARG A 309 -46.73 -93.48 14.01
N GLU A 310 -46.30 -93.73 15.24
CA GLU A 310 -45.52 -92.79 16.06
C GLU A 310 -44.18 -92.41 15.39
N LYS A 311 -43.53 -93.38 14.73
CA LYS A 311 -42.29 -93.14 13.98
C LYS A 311 -42.48 -92.26 12.74
N ALA A 312 -43.69 -92.21 12.17
CA ALA A 312 -44.00 -91.38 11.01
C ALA A 312 -44.27 -89.92 11.40
N ASP A 313 -44.86 -89.69 12.57
CA ASP A 313 -45.17 -88.35 13.06
C ASP A 313 -43.91 -87.60 13.55
N LEU A 314 -43.01 -88.30 14.26
CA LEU A 314 -41.70 -87.75 14.64
C LEU A 314 -40.83 -87.36 13.44
N ARG A 315 -40.94 -88.07 12.31
CA ARG A 315 -40.22 -87.73 11.07
C ARG A 315 -40.74 -86.46 10.39
N LYS A 316 -42.00 -86.08 10.62
CA LYS A 316 -42.57 -84.83 10.09
C LYS A 316 -42.10 -83.62 10.88
N GLU A 317 -42.01 -83.74 12.21
CA GLU A 317 -41.49 -82.67 13.08
C GLU A 317 -40.01 -82.38 12.80
N LEU A 318 -39.21 -83.41 12.57
CA LEU A 318 -37.78 -83.26 12.24
C LEU A 318 -37.57 -82.48 10.93
N LYS A 319 -38.40 -82.72 9.90
CA LYS A 319 -38.36 -81.96 8.64
C LYS A 319 -38.86 -80.52 8.75
N ALA A 320 -39.68 -80.20 9.74
CA ALA A 320 -40.14 -78.82 9.97
C ALA A 320 -39.02 -77.97 10.57
N ILE A 321 -38.29 -78.53 11.55
CA ILE A 321 -37.16 -77.87 12.21
C ILE A 321 -35.99 -77.64 11.23
N GLU A 322 -35.75 -78.55 10.29
CA GLU A 322 -34.70 -78.36 9.27
C GLU A 322 -34.98 -77.18 8.33
N LYS A 323 -36.25 -76.87 8.04
CA LYS A 323 -36.63 -75.71 7.21
C LYS A 323 -36.43 -74.37 7.93
N GLU A 324 -36.62 -74.34 9.24
CA GLU A 324 -36.39 -73.13 10.06
C GLU A 324 -34.90 -72.80 10.16
N ARG A 325 -34.03 -73.81 10.24
CA ARG A 325 -32.57 -73.65 10.18
C ARG A 325 -32.11 -73.04 8.85
N ASP A 326 -32.63 -73.53 7.72
CA ASP A 326 -32.22 -73.04 6.39
C ASP A 326 -32.69 -71.60 6.12
N ALA A 327 -33.79 -71.17 6.76
CA ALA A 327 -34.27 -69.79 6.71
C ALA A 327 -33.35 -68.83 7.50
N LEU A 328 -32.87 -69.26 8.68
CA LEU A 328 -31.94 -68.48 9.50
C LEU A 328 -30.55 -68.33 8.86
N GLN A 329 -30.10 -69.33 8.08
CA GLN A 329 -28.81 -69.30 7.39
C GLN A 329 -28.78 -68.29 6.22
N LYS A 330 -29.92 -68.01 5.57
CA LYS A 330 -30.04 -66.96 4.53
C LYS A 330 -29.99 -65.54 5.10
N HIS A 331 -30.51 -65.32 6.31
CA HIS A 331 -30.46 -64.01 6.95
C HIS A 331 -29.03 -63.59 7.35
N LEU A 332 -28.13 -64.55 7.60
CA LEU A 332 -26.72 -64.27 7.91
C LEU A 332 -25.87 -63.92 6.67
N SER A 333 -26.21 -64.44 5.48
CA SER A 333 -25.48 -64.11 4.25
C SER A 333 -25.76 -62.69 3.74
N ASP A 334 -26.97 -62.17 3.93
CA ASP A 334 -27.34 -60.82 3.46
C ASP A 334 -26.71 -59.70 4.30
N ALA A 335 -26.31 -59.98 5.55
CA ALA A 335 -25.60 -59.03 6.40
C ALA A 335 -24.13 -58.84 5.99
N ASN A 336 -23.51 -59.83 5.34
CA ASN A 336 -22.08 -59.82 5.05
C ASN A 336 -21.72 -59.12 3.72
N LEU A 337 -22.69 -58.93 2.82
CA LEU A 337 -22.50 -58.27 1.51
C LEU A 337 -22.58 -56.73 1.57
N LYS A 338 -23.16 -56.15 2.62
CA LYS A 338 -23.28 -54.69 2.76
C LYS A 338 -22.01 -54.00 3.26
N GLY A 339 -21.12 -54.69 3.96
CA GLY A 339 -19.87 -54.12 4.48
C GLY A 339 -18.76 -53.89 3.44
N SER A 340 -18.83 -54.52 2.26
CA SER A 340 -17.74 -54.47 1.26
C SER A 340 -17.82 -53.28 0.29
N ALA A 341 -18.99 -52.69 0.08
CA ALA A 341 -19.19 -51.63 -0.91
C ALA A 341 -18.81 -50.22 -0.39
N GLU A 342 -18.90 -50.02 0.92
CA GLU A 342 -18.66 -48.73 1.59
C GLU A 342 -17.16 -48.41 1.71
N TRP A 343 -16.34 -49.45 1.93
CA TRP A 343 -14.89 -49.36 2.03
C TRP A 343 -14.16 -48.96 0.73
N GLU A 344 -14.70 -49.33 -0.44
CA GLU A 344 -14.10 -48.96 -1.73
C GLU A 344 -14.43 -47.52 -2.17
N SER A 345 -15.52 -46.94 -1.66
CA SER A 345 -15.87 -45.54 -1.93
C SER A 345 -14.97 -44.59 -1.16
N GLU A 346 -14.78 -44.85 0.14
CA GLU A 346 -13.94 -44.01 1.01
C GLU A 346 -12.46 -44.01 0.58
N ARG A 347 -11.94 -45.13 0.09
CA ARG A 347 -10.56 -45.19 -0.43
C ARG A 347 -10.34 -44.34 -1.68
N ARG A 348 -11.31 -44.29 -2.59
CA ARG A 348 -11.20 -43.50 -3.83
C ARG A 348 -11.27 -42.00 -3.54
N GLU A 349 -12.15 -41.58 -2.64
CA GLU A 349 -12.27 -40.17 -2.24
C GLU A 349 -11.03 -39.67 -1.48
N ASN A 350 -10.46 -40.50 -0.61
CA ASN A 350 -9.22 -40.15 0.09
C ASN A 350 -8.01 -40.02 -0.86
N ALA A 351 -7.94 -40.81 -1.93
CA ALA A 351 -6.88 -40.71 -2.93
C ALA A 351 -6.95 -39.38 -3.71
N VAL A 352 -8.15 -38.98 -4.14
CA VAL A 352 -8.38 -37.70 -4.84
C VAL A 352 -8.10 -36.50 -3.94
N LEU A 353 -8.44 -36.59 -2.65
CA LEU A 353 -8.15 -35.53 -1.68
C LEU A 353 -6.64 -35.36 -1.46
N ARG A 354 -5.90 -36.47 -1.36
CA ARG A 354 -4.44 -36.46 -1.22
C ARG A 354 -3.74 -35.88 -2.45
N GLU A 355 -4.23 -36.15 -3.66
CA GLU A 355 -3.69 -35.57 -4.88
C GLU A 355 -3.85 -34.04 -4.93
N ARG A 356 -5.05 -33.54 -4.61
CA ARG A 356 -5.34 -32.09 -4.59
C ARG A 356 -4.53 -31.32 -3.53
N ILE A 357 -4.34 -31.92 -2.36
CA ILE A 357 -3.51 -31.33 -1.30
C ILE A 357 -2.05 -31.23 -1.76
N ASN A 358 -1.54 -32.27 -2.44
CA ASN A 358 -0.17 -32.26 -2.96
C ASN A 358 0.02 -31.22 -4.09
N ASP A 359 -0.97 -31.01 -4.94
CA ASP A 359 -0.89 -29.97 -5.99
C ASP A 359 -0.94 -28.55 -5.41
N LEU A 360 -1.78 -28.31 -4.41
CA LEU A 360 -1.86 -27.01 -3.73
C LEU A 360 -0.55 -26.70 -2.99
N ALA A 361 0.01 -27.70 -2.29
CA ALA A 361 1.31 -27.57 -1.63
C ALA A 361 2.43 -27.26 -2.63
N ALA A 362 2.43 -27.87 -3.82
CA ALA A 362 3.41 -27.58 -4.87
C ALA A 362 3.29 -26.16 -5.41
N GLN A 363 2.06 -25.66 -5.58
CA GLN A 363 1.82 -24.31 -6.10
C GLN A 363 2.24 -23.23 -5.10
N VAL A 364 1.93 -23.42 -3.81
CA VAL A 364 2.32 -22.48 -2.75
C VAL A 364 3.84 -22.44 -2.61
N THR A 365 4.50 -23.59 -2.56
CA THR A 365 5.97 -23.66 -2.45
C THR A 365 6.68 -23.08 -3.68
N ALA A 366 6.14 -23.29 -4.89
CA ALA A 366 6.66 -22.66 -6.10
C ALA A 366 6.48 -21.12 -6.09
N MET A 367 5.34 -20.63 -5.60
CA MET A 367 5.06 -19.20 -5.46
C MET A 367 5.98 -18.55 -4.42
N THR A 368 6.20 -19.19 -3.27
CA THR A 368 7.13 -18.71 -2.24
C THR A 368 8.55 -18.65 -2.76
N ALA A 369 9.01 -19.68 -3.47
CA ALA A 369 10.34 -19.67 -4.09
C ALA A 369 10.50 -18.56 -5.15
N ALA A 370 9.44 -18.25 -5.92
CA ALA A 370 9.46 -17.16 -6.89
C ALA A 370 9.50 -15.76 -6.24
N ILE A 371 8.88 -15.60 -5.06
CA ILE A 371 8.88 -14.34 -4.30
C ILE A 371 10.24 -14.12 -3.61
N GLU A 372 10.86 -15.18 -3.10
CA GLU A 372 12.12 -15.11 -2.35
C GLU A 372 13.37 -14.95 -3.26
N GLY A 373 13.28 -15.25 -4.56
CA GLY A 373 14.39 -15.07 -5.51
C GLY A 373 15.51 -16.10 -5.37
N GLU A 374 16.69 -15.83 -5.93
CA GLU A 374 17.81 -16.81 -6.01
C GLU A 374 18.34 -17.25 -4.63
N ASP A 375 18.08 -16.49 -3.57
CA ASP A 375 18.51 -16.77 -2.19
C ASP A 375 17.52 -17.63 -1.37
N SER A 376 16.46 -18.16 -1.99
CA SER A 376 15.47 -18.99 -1.29
C SER A 376 16.07 -20.32 -0.78
N PRO A 377 15.91 -20.67 0.52
CA PRO A 377 16.28 -21.98 1.07
C PRO A 377 15.60 -23.17 0.38
N ILE A 378 14.47 -22.91 -0.31
CA ILE A 378 13.69 -23.93 -1.04
C ILE A 378 14.52 -24.51 -2.19
N HIS A 379 15.39 -23.73 -2.83
CA HIS A 379 16.26 -24.21 -3.91
C HIS A 379 17.29 -25.23 -3.39
N ASP A 380 17.80 -25.05 -2.17
CA ASP A 380 18.73 -26.00 -1.55
C ASP A 380 18.02 -27.29 -1.13
N ILE A 381 16.78 -27.19 -0.64
CA ILE A 381 15.95 -28.35 -0.29
C ILE A 381 15.59 -29.16 -1.55
N LEU A 382 15.22 -28.49 -2.65
CA LEU A 382 14.94 -29.14 -3.94
C LEU A 382 16.19 -29.81 -4.53
N ARG A 383 17.38 -29.22 -4.35
CA ARG A 383 18.67 -29.83 -4.74
C ARG A 383 19.04 -31.03 -3.85
N GLN A 384 18.71 -31.01 -2.56
CA GLN A 384 18.92 -32.15 -1.67
C GLN A 384 17.94 -33.30 -1.96
N ALA A 385 16.71 -32.98 -2.37
CA ALA A 385 15.69 -33.96 -2.74
C ALA A 385 16.08 -34.79 -3.98
N GLU A 386 16.97 -34.30 -4.87
CA GLU A 386 17.51 -35.07 -6.01
C GLU A 386 18.33 -36.30 -5.59
N LYS A 387 18.84 -36.35 -4.36
CA LYS A 387 19.67 -37.47 -3.88
C LYS A 387 18.86 -38.63 -3.27
N GLY A 388 17.55 -38.45 -3.08
CA GLY A 388 16.64 -39.51 -2.65
C GLY A 388 16.06 -40.22 -3.88
N LYS A 389 16.37 -41.51 -4.05
CA LYS A 389 15.82 -42.34 -5.14
C LYS A 389 14.29 -42.29 -5.17
N ALA A 390 13.74 -42.11 -6.38
CA ALA A 390 12.34 -42.31 -6.69
C ALA A 390 11.95 -43.78 -6.46
N GLU A 391 11.17 -44.05 -5.42
CA GLU A 391 10.36 -45.26 -5.36
C GLU A 391 9.11 -45.08 -6.23
N GLU A 392 8.73 -46.19 -6.85
CA GLU A 392 7.81 -46.32 -7.97
C GLU A 392 6.48 -45.58 -7.80
N GLY A 393 6.09 -44.83 -8.84
CA GLY A 393 4.67 -44.66 -9.19
C GLY A 393 3.94 -43.41 -8.70
N GLY A 394 4.63 -42.33 -8.32
CA GLY A 394 3.94 -41.06 -8.05
C GLY A 394 4.84 -39.84 -8.17
N ASN A 395 4.45 -38.86 -8.99
CA ASN A 395 5.14 -37.56 -9.10
C ASN A 395 5.31 -36.96 -7.70
N THR A 396 6.56 -36.87 -7.23
CA THR A 396 6.85 -36.33 -5.91
C THR A 396 6.51 -34.84 -5.87
N LEU A 397 6.30 -34.30 -4.67
CA LEU A 397 6.03 -32.87 -4.49
C LEU A 397 7.16 -32.00 -5.09
N ALA A 398 8.41 -32.42 -4.92
CA ALA A 398 9.58 -31.74 -5.48
C ALA A 398 9.56 -31.69 -7.01
N ASP A 399 9.12 -32.76 -7.68
CA ASP A 399 9.03 -32.80 -9.13
C ASP A 399 7.92 -31.87 -9.68
N ARG A 400 6.79 -31.78 -8.97
CA ARG A 400 5.69 -30.85 -9.31
C ARG A 400 6.12 -29.39 -9.16
N VAL A 401 6.83 -29.05 -8.08
CA VAL A 401 7.38 -27.70 -7.86
C VAL A 401 8.36 -27.33 -8.98
N ARG A 402 9.22 -28.26 -9.39
CA ARG A 402 10.17 -28.05 -10.49
C ARG A 402 9.47 -27.80 -11.83
N ALA A 403 8.45 -28.60 -12.16
CA ALA A 403 7.65 -28.41 -13.37
C ALA A 403 6.91 -27.05 -13.39
N LEU A 404 6.43 -26.58 -12.22
CA LEU A 404 5.81 -25.26 -12.10
C LEU A 404 6.83 -24.12 -12.25
N GLN A 405 8.04 -24.25 -11.71
CA GLN A 405 9.11 -23.27 -11.90
C GLN A 405 9.59 -23.21 -13.36
N GLU A 406 9.67 -24.35 -14.04
CA GLU A 406 10.07 -24.41 -15.45
C GLU A 406 9.01 -23.79 -16.37
N THR A 407 7.72 -24.10 -16.15
CA THR A 407 6.62 -23.45 -16.88
C THR A 407 6.53 -21.94 -16.59
N ALA A 408 6.82 -21.49 -15.37
CA ALA A 408 6.90 -20.08 -15.03
C ALA A 408 8.08 -19.37 -15.72
N ARG A 409 9.26 -20.00 -15.78
CA ARG A 409 10.43 -19.51 -16.53
C ARG A 409 10.15 -19.41 -18.03
N ILE A 410 9.49 -20.41 -18.62
CA ILE A 410 9.11 -20.40 -20.04
C ILE A 410 8.10 -19.28 -20.34
N LYS A 411 7.18 -18.98 -19.42
CA LYS A 411 6.22 -17.86 -19.55
C LYS A 411 6.84 -16.46 -19.35
N GLN A 412 8.02 -16.36 -18.75
CA GLN A 412 8.76 -15.10 -18.62
C GLN A 412 9.75 -14.86 -19.77
N ALA A 413 10.11 -15.91 -20.52
CA ALA A 413 11.04 -15.85 -21.65
C ALA A 413 10.35 -15.65 -23.02
N ASN A 414 9.03 -15.84 -23.09
CA ASN A 414 8.15 -15.41 -24.19
C ASN A 414 7.44 -14.11 -23.79
#